data_AF-A0A975GKX5-F1
#
_entry.id   AF-A0A975GKX5-F1
#
_cell.length_a   1.000
_cell.length_b   1.000
_cell.length_c   1.000
_cell.angle_alpha   90.00
_cell.angle_beta   90.00
_cell.angle_gamma   90.00
#
_symmetry.space_group_name_H-M   'P 1'
#
loop_
_entity.id
_entity.type
_entity.pdbx_description
1 polymer ?
#
loop_
_entity_poly.entity_id
_entity_poly.type
_entity_poly.pdbx_seq_one_letter_code
_entity_poly.pdbx_strand_id
1 'polypeptide(L)' 'MSLITVELPKSLHMKISELSEAEGISANQFIVLAAAEKMSALLTENYLEEEARRGKREDFEKVLKAVPCAEPEEHDRI' A
#
# COMPACT_ATOMS: atom_id res chain seq x y z
N MET A 1 -4.82 -11.30 21.27
CA MET A 1 -4.21 -9.97 21.10
C MET A 1 -2.96 -9.91 21.96
N SER A 2 -1.88 -9.32 21.46
CA SER A 2 -0.66 -9.07 22.25
C SER A 2 -0.69 -7.63 22.76
N LEU A 3 -0.25 -7.39 23.99
CA LEU A 3 -0.11 -6.05 24.55
C LEU A 3 1.29 -5.52 24.23
N ILE A 4 1.37 -4.35 23.61
CA ILE A 4 2.62 -3.64 23.36
C ILE A 4 2.56 -2.32 24.12
N THR A 5 3.54 -2.08 24.99
CA THR A 5 3.70 -0.81 25.71
C THR A 5 4.87 -0.07 25.09
N VAL A 6 4.63 1.17 24.66
CA VAL A 6 5.64 2.07 24.09
C VAL A 6 5.58 3.42 24.77
N GLU A 7 6.74 4.04 24.97
CA GLU A 7 6.83 5.43 25.42
C GLU A 7 6.92 6.35 24.21
N LEU A 8 6.05 7.37 24.17
CA LEU A 8 6.01 8.35 23.09
C LEU A 8 6.49 9.71 23.60
N PRO A 9 7.27 10.47 22.80
CA PRO A 9 7.53 11.87 23.10
C PRO A 9 6.22 12.65 23.25
N LYS A 10 6.17 13.60 24.20
CA LYS A 10 4.96 14.40 24.48
C LYS A 10 4.36 15.06 23.23
N SER A 11 5.20 15.60 22.36
CA SER A 11 4.77 16.23 21.10
C SER A 11 4.04 15.26 20.18
N LEU A 12 4.55 14.03 20.07
CA LEU A 12 3.96 13.00 19.24
C LEU A 12 2.63 12.50 19.83
N HIS A 13 2.58 12.28 21.14
CA HIS A 13 1.33 11.93 21.82
C HIS A 13 0.26 12.99 21.60
N MET A 14 0.57 14.27 21.81
CA MET A 14 -0.40 15.36 21.58
C MET A 14 -0.94 15.36 20.16
N LYS A 15 -0.07 15.16 19.16
CA LYS A 15 -0.51 15.16 17.76
C LYS A 15 -1.36 13.95 17.42
N ILE A 16 -1.02 12.77 17.94
CA ILE A 16 -1.84 11.56 17.78
C ILE A 16 -3.22 11.79 18.40
N SER A 17 -3.30 12.38 19.59
CA SER A 17 -4.60 12.69 20.22
C SER A 17 -5.45 13.63 19.36
N GLU A 18 -4.87 14.73 18.88
CA GLU A 18 -5.56 15.70 18.00
C GLU A 18 -6.10 15.04 16.72
N LEU A 19 -5.28 14.22 16.05
CA LEU A 19 -5.68 13.54 14.83
C LEU A 19 -6.73 12.46 15.08
N SER A 20 -6.61 11.71 16.18
CA SER A 20 -7.58 10.68 16.56
C SER A 20 -8.95 11.28 16.86
N GLU A 21 -8.98 12.42 17.56
CA GLU A 21 -10.21 13.18 17.80
C GLU A 21 -10.85 13.67 16.51
N ALA A 22 -10.06 14.19 15.56
CA ALA A 22 -10.55 14.64 14.26
C ALA A 22 -11.15 13.49 13.42
N GLU A 23 -10.59 12.29 13.51
CA GLU A 23 -11.09 11.08 12.84
C GLU A 23 -12.20 10.36 13.61
N GLY A 24 -12.49 10.75 14.86
CA GLY A 24 -13.48 10.10 15.70
C GLY A 24 -13.08 8.70 16.17
N ILE A 25 -11.78 8.42 16.28
CA ILE A 25 -11.25 7.13 16.73
C ILE A 25 -10.41 7.29 18.01
N SER A 26 -10.13 6.19 18.70
CA SER A 26 -9.21 6.23 19.85
C SER A 26 -7.74 6.30 19.40
N ALA A 27 -6.88 6.87 20.25
CA ALA A 27 -5.43 6.89 20.01
C ALA A 27 -4.84 5.47 19.80
N ASN A 28 -5.37 4.47 20.49
CA ASN A 28 -4.94 3.08 20.29
C ASN A 28 -5.31 2.57 18.89
N GLN A 29 -6.52 2.87 18.41
CA GLN A 29 -6.93 2.52 17.05
C GLN A 29 -6.07 3.24 16.02
N PHE A 30 -5.80 4.54 16.23
CA PHE A 30 -4.91 5.31 15.37
C PHE A 30 -3.53 4.66 15.25
N ILE A 31 -2.91 4.29 16.38
CA ILE A 31 -1.59 3.62 16.40
C ILE A 31 -1.63 2.27 15.68
N VAL A 32 -2.69 1.48 15.90
CA VAL A 32 -2.86 0.18 15.22
C VAL A 32 -2.99 0.35 13.71
N LEU A 33 -3.78 1.33 13.25
CA LEU A 33 -3.94 1.64 11.84
C LEU A 33 -2.64 2.12 11.21
N ALA A 34 -1.94 3.05 11.86
CA ALA A 34 -0.65 3.55 11.39
C ALA A 34 0.41 2.43 11.29
N ALA A 35 0.43 1.50 12.26
CA ALA A 35 1.32 0.34 12.22
C ALA A 35 0.95 -0.61 11.07
N ALA A 36 -0.34 -0.88 10.86
CA ALA A 36 -0.83 -1.71 9.76
C ALA A 36 -0.50 -1.10 8.39
N GLU A 37 -0.70 0.21 8.25
CA GLU A 37 -0.38 0.95 7.02
C GLU A 37 1.12 0.94 6.74
N LYS A 38 1.96 1.22 7.75
CA LYS A 38 3.42 1.17 7.60
C LYS A 38 3.90 -0.24 7.22
N MET A 39 3.32 -1.27 7.84
CA MET A 39 3.62 -2.66 7.49
C MET A 39 3.20 -2.98 6.05
N SER A 40 2.01 -2.56 5.64
CA SER A 40 1.53 -2.75 4.26
C SER A 40 2.46 -2.09 3.26
N ALA A 41 2.91 -0.87 3.51
CA ALA A 41 3.84 -0.15 2.64
C ALA A 41 5.18 -0.92 2.50
N LEU A 42 5.77 -1.33 3.62
CA LEU A 42 7.07 -2.05 3.62
C LEU A 42 6.99 -3.43 2.98
N LEU A 43 5.92 -4.19 3.24
CA LEU A 43 5.74 -5.51 2.65
C LEU A 43 5.45 -5.43 1.15
N THR A 44 4.70 -4.41 0.72
CA THR A 44 4.41 -4.21 -0.71
C THR A 44 5.67 -3.86 -1.49
N GLU A 45 6.53 -3.00 -0.96
CA GLU A 45 7.82 -2.67 -1.58
C GLU A 45 8.67 -3.93 -1.80
N ASN A 46 8.90 -4.72 -0.75
CA ASN A 46 9.65 -5.97 -0.84
C ASN A 46 9.02 -6.97 -1.83
N TYR A 47 7.69 -7.07 -1.84
CA TYR A 47 6.97 -7.94 -2.77
C TYR A 47 7.20 -7.52 -4.22
N LEU A 48 7.07 -6.22 -4.53
CA LEU A 48 7.30 -5.69 -5.87
C LEU A 48 8.74 -5.87 -6.32
N GLU A 49 9.73 -5.71 -5.43
CA GLU A 49 11.14 -5.96 -5.73
C GLU A 49 11.41 -7.43 -6.08
N GLU A 50 10.87 -8.37 -5.30
CA GLU A 50 11.02 -9.79 -5.57
C GLU A 50 10.34 -10.22 -6.88
N GLU A 51 9.14 -9.70 -7.17
CA GLU A 51 8.46 -9.95 -8.43
C GLU A 51 9.20 -9.32 -9.61
N ALA A 52 9.73 -8.09 -9.46
CA ALA A 52 10.53 -7.43 -10.48
C ALA A 52 11.80 -8.22 -10.81
N ARG A 53 12.44 -8.85 -9.82
CA ARG A 53 13.62 -9.71 -10.04
C ARG A 53 13.28 -10.97 -10.86
N ARG A 54 12.04 -11.45 -10.80
CA ARG A 54 11.56 -12.59 -11.59
C ARG A 54 11.17 -12.19 -13.01
N GLY A 55 10.84 -10.91 -13.21
CA GLY A 55 10.42 -10.36 -14.49
C GLY A 55 11.52 -10.40 -15.54
N LYS A 56 11.16 -10.84 -16.75
CA LYS A 56 12.02 -10.77 -17.93
C LYS A 56 11.37 -9.91 -19.00
N ARG A 57 12.13 -8.95 -19.53
CA ARG A 57 11.61 -8.00 -20.51
C ARG A 57 11.10 -8.69 -21.77
N GLU A 58 11.73 -9.80 -22.14
CA GLU A 58 11.39 -10.62 -23.30
C GLU A 58 10.03 -11.30 -23.13
N ASP A 59 9.73 -11.80 -21.93
CA ASP A 59 8.45 -12.46 -21.66
C ASP A 59 7.31 -11.45 -21.66
N PHE A 60 7.53 -10.26 -21.11
CA PHE A 60 6.60 -9.13 -21.23
C PHE A 60 6.33 -8.77 -22.70
N GLU A 61 7.39 -8.69 -23.51
CA GLU A 61 7.28 -8.38 -24.94
C GLU A 61 6.54 -9.46 -25.74
N LYS A 62 6.73 -10.74 -25.39
CA LYS A 62 5.98 -11.86 -26.00
C LYS A 62 4.50 -11.73 -25.72
N VAL A 63 4.11 -11.40 -24.49
CA VAL A 63 2.70 -11.19 -24.13
C VAL A 63 2.10 -10.03 -24.92
N LEU A 64 2.80 -8.90 -25.02
CA LEU A 64 2.34 -7.75 -25.82
C LEU A 64 2.15 -8.10 -27.30
N LYS A 65 3.05 -8.90 -27.89
CA LYS A 65 2.94 -9.35 -29.28
C LYS A 65 1.81 -10.34 -29.51
N ALA A 66 1.31 -11.00 -28.46
CA ALA A 66 0.19 -11.93 -28.56
C ALA A 66 -1.17 -11.19 -28.67
N VAL A 67 -1.20 -9.88 -28.41
CA VAL A 67 -2.41 -9.07 -28.57
C VAL A 67 -2.74 -8.97 -30.07
N PRO A 68 -3.93 -9.42 -30.51
CA PRO A 68 -4.35 -9.30 -31.90
C PRO A 68 -4.39 -7.83 -32.33
N CYS A 69 -3.91 -7.55 -33.54
CA CYS A 69 -4.10 -6.24 -34.17
C CYS A 69 -5.52 -6.17 -34.73
N ALA A 70 -6.49 -5.95 -33.84
CA ALA A 70 -7.91 -5.83 -34.17
C ALA A 70 -8.40 -4.41 -33.85
N GLU A 71 -9.46 -4.00 -34.55
CA GLU A 71 -10.12 -2.73 -34.28
C GLU A 71 -10.69 -2.73 -32.84
N PRO A 72 -10.58 -1.61 -32.11
CA PRO A 72 -11.23 -1.46 -30.81
C PRO A 72 -12.74 -1.70 -30.90
N GLU A 73 -13.31 -2.21 -29.81
CA GLU A 73 -14.75 -2.35 -29.67
C GLU A 73 -15.44 -0.98 -29.77
N GLU A 74 -16.71 -0.96 -30.17
CA GLU A 74 -17.42 0.28 -30.50
C GLU A 74 -17.45 1.30 -29.33
N HIS A 75 -17.45 0.81 -28.09
CA HIS A 75 -17.43 1.64 -26.88
C HIS A 75 -16.01 2.08 -26.42
N ASP A 76 -14.96 1.48 -26.98
CA ASP A 76 -13.55 1.80 -26.71
C ASP A 76 -12.95 2.73 -27.78
N ARG A 77 -13.72 3.10 -28.81
CA ARG A 77 -13.32 4.06 -29.84
C ARG A 77 -13.42 5.49 -29.29
N ILE A 78 -12.36 6.28 -29.48
CA ILE A 78 -12.30 7.72 -29.14
C ILE A 78 -12.96 8.55 -30.25
#